data_AF-A0A8T4VXT7-F1
#
_entry.id   AF-A0A8T4VXT7-F1
#
_cell.length_a   1.000
_cell.length_b   1.000
_cell.length_c   1.000
_cell.angle_alpha   90.00
_cell.angle_beta   90.00
_cell.angle_gamma   90.00
#
_symmetry.space_group_name_H-M   'P 1'
#
loop_
_entity.id
_entity.type
_entity.pdbx_description
1 polymer ?
#
loop_
_entity_poly.entity_id
_entity_poly.type
_entity_poly.pdbx_seq_one_letter_code
_entity_poly.pdbx_strand_id
1 'polypeptide(L)'
;DMPIMYPPSFNALGLVPFNINPHYIDPDPSTKHMGETREKRIQEFFVFNDIPVIGLREGAIIHCKNDSYTIKGKYGARVFTKNKEPIELKTEDTIEL
;
A
#
# COMPACT_ATOMS: atom_id res chain seq x y z
N ASP A 1 -1.17 9.93 -7.29
CA ASP A 1 -1.28 11.27 -7.91
C ASP A 1 -0.96 11.24 -9.39
N MET A 2 -1.39 12.28 -10.11
CA MET A 2 -1.10 12.44 -11.53
C MET A 2 0.30 13.07 -11.69
N PRO A 3 1.17 12.53 -12.56
CA PRO A 3 2.54 13.04 -12.74
C PRO A 3 2.54 14.33 -13.58
N ILE A 4 2.05 15.44 -13.00
CA ILE A 4 2.01 16.75 -13.68
C ILE A 4 3.40 17.35 -13.89
N MET A 5 4.40 16.92 -13.11
CA MET A 5 5.80 17.31 -13.22
C MET A 5 6.68 16.11 -12.86
N TYR A 6 7.79 15.95 -13.59
CA TYR A 6 8.76 14.92 -13.29
C TYR A 6 9.66 15.35 -12.11
N PRO A 7 9.72 14.59 -11.00
CA PRO A 7 10.63 14.90 -9.91
C PRO A 7 12.08 14.57 -10.33
N PRO A 8 13.10 15.19 -9.73
CA PRO A 8 14.50 14.86 -10.02
C PRO A 8 14.86 13.38 -9.84
N SER A 9 14.13 12.67 -8.96
CA SER A 9 14.15 11.21 -8.83
C SER A 9 12.88 10.72 -8.12
N PHE A 10 12.62 9.41 -8.15
CA PHE A 10 11.58 8.78 -7.32
C PHE A 10 12.06 8.37 -5.92
N ASN A 11 13.32 8.65 -5.57
CA ASN A 11 13.82 8.40 -4.21
C ASN A 11 13.13 9.37 -3.24
N ALA A 12 12.61 8.83 -2.15
CA ALA A 12 11.97 9.57 -1.07
C ALA A 12 12.87 9.62 0.18
N LEU A 13 12.29 9.92 1.34
CA LEU A 13 13.01 10.05 2.62
C LEU A 13 13.59 8.74 3.17
N GLY A 14 13.12 7.58 2.70
CA GLY A 14 13.64 6.27 3.14
C GLY A 14 13.36 5.92 4.61
N LEU A 15 12.29 6.45 5.21
CA LEU A 15 11.97 6.27 6.64
C LEU A 15 11.37 4.91 6.99
N VAL A 16 10.84 4.18 6.01
CA VAL A 16 10.22 2.86 6.19
C VAL A 16 10.67 1.93 5.04
N PRO A 17 10.77 0.62 5.27
CA PRO A 17 11.29 -0.35 4.29
C PRO A 17 10.25 -0.82 3.26
N PHE A 18 9.15 -0.08 3.10
CA PHE A 18 8.03 -0.42 2.22
C PHE A 18 7.42 0.83 1.59
N ASN A 19 6.72 0.65 0.49
CA ASN A 19 5.92 1.71 -0.10
C ASN A 19 4.53 1.74 0.54
N ILE A 20 3.96 2.94 0.65
CA ILE A 20 2.59 3.13 1.12
C ILE A 20 1.74 3.48 -0.11
N ASN A 21 0.67 2.72 -0.36
CA ASN A 21 -0.40 3.14 -1.26
C ASN A 21 -1.51 3.77 -0.41
N PRO A 22 -1.51 5.10 -0.22
CA PRO A 22 -2.52 5.77 0.58
C PRO A 22 -3.87 5.76 -0.15
N HIS A 23 -4.94 6.00 0.60
CA HIS A 23 -6.30 5.99 0.08
C HIS A 23 -6.59 4.70 -0.70
N TYR A 24 -6.15 3.56 -0.16
CA TYR A 24 -6.41 2.26 -0.77
C TYR A 24 -7.92 1.97 -0.69
N ILE A 25 -8.49 1.59 -1.82
CA ILE A 25 -9.91 1.29 -1.97
C ILE A 25 -10.00 -0.13 -2.53
N ASP A 26 -10.80 -0.96 -1.85
CA ASP A 26 -11.07 -2.32 -2.28
C ASP A 26 -11.83 -2.33 -3.62
N PRO A 27 -11.56 -3.31 -4.50
CA PRO A 27 -12.28 -3.41 -5.76
C PRO A 27 -13.78 -3.60 -5.52
N ASP A 28 -14.61 -2.73 -6.09
CA ASP A 28 -16.06 -2.88 -6.09
C ASP A 28 -16.47 -3.89 -7.17
N PRO A 29 -17.00 -5.08 -6.83
CA PRO A 29 -17.37 -6.10 -7.81
C PRO A 29 -18.56 -5.69 -8.68
N SER A 30 -19.31 -4.65 -8.30
CA SER A 30 -20.48 -4.16 -9.03
C SER A 30 -20.15 -3.08 -10.06
N THR A 31 -18.89 -2.59 -10.08
CA THR A 31 -18.48 -1.52 -10.97
C THR A 31 -18.50 -1.96 -12.44
N LYS A 32 -18.93 -1.05 -13.32
CA LYS A 32 -18.82 -1.21 -14.79
C LYS A 32 -17.58 -0.51 -15.36
N HIS A 33 -16.77 0.10 -14.49
CA HIS A 33 -15.55 0.78 -14.91
C HIS A 33 -14.49 -0.25 -15.34
N MET A 34 -13.97 -0.09 -16.55
CA MET A 34 -13.04 -1.05 -17.17
C MET A 34 -11.55 -0.73 -16.96
N GLY A 35 -11.23 0.36 -16.24
CA GLY A 35 -9.85 0.68 -15.87
C GLY A 35 -9.29 -0.24 -14.77
N GLU A 36 -7.99 -0.17 -14.51
CA GLU A 36 -7.35 -1.08 -13.55
C GLU A 36 -7.81 -0.84 -12.11
N THR A 37 -7.96 -1.93 -11.36
CA THR A 37 -8.10 -1.85 -9.89
C THR A 37 -6.78 -1.41 -9.27
N ARG A 38 -6.84 -0.92 -8.02
CA ARG A 38 -5.63 -0.54 -7.28
C ARG A 38 -4.69 -1.73 -7.10
N GLU A 39 -5.26 -2.90 -6.82
CA GLU A 39 -4.52 -4.16 -6.74
C GLU A 39 -3.81 -4.50 -8.05
N LYS A 40 -4.47 -4.37 -9.21
CA LYS A 40 -3.83 -4.64 -10.51
C LYS A 40 -2.65 -3.70 -10.78
N ARG A 41 -2.76 -2.41 -10.46
CA ARG A 41 -1.64 -1.46 -10.59
C ARG A 41 -0.47 -1.80 -9.67
N ILE A 42 -0.75 -2.31 -8.46
CA ILE A 42 0.29 -2.79 -7.54
C ILE A 42 0.96 -4.06 -8.10
N GLN A 43 0.21 -4.98 -8.71
CA GLN A 43 0.79 -6.15 -9.38
C GLN A 43 1.68 -5.76 -10.57
N GLU A 44 1.28 -4.76 -11.35
CA GLU A 44 2.12 -4.20 -12.41
C GLU A 44 3.41 -3.58 -11.85
N PHE A 45 3.35 -2.89 -10.71
CA PHE A 45 4.54 -2.38 -10.02
C PHE A 45 5.51 -3.52 -9.66
N PHE A 46 5.01 -4.68 -9.22
CA PHE A 46 5.85 -5.84 -8.89
C PHE A 46 6.52 -6.51 -10.08
N VAL A 47 6.09 -6.24 -11.32
CA VAL A 47 6.80 -6.71 -12.52
C VAL A 47 8.23 -6.16 -12.54
N PHE A 48 8.41 -4.92 -12.07
CA PHE A 48 9.70 -4.21 -12.13
C PHE A 48 10.38 -4.05 -10.75
N ASN A 49 9.64 -4.24 -9.65
CA ASN A 49 10.12 -3.93 -8.30
C ASN A 49 9.78 -5.06 -7.33
N ASP A 50 10.53 -5.16 -6.22
CA ASP A 50 10.32 -6.17 -5.17
C ASP A 50 9.92 -5.55 -3.82
N ILE A 51 9.86 -4.22 -3.73
CA ILE A 51 9.57 -3.48 -2.49
C ILE A 51 8.11 -3.75 -2.05
N PRO A 52 7.84 -4.20 -0.82
CA PRO A 52 6.48 -4.40 -0.34
C PRO A 52 5.62 -3.14 -0.42
N VAL A 53 4.31 -3.31 -0.63
CA VAL A 53 3.36 -2.20 -0.71
C VAL A 53 2.26 -2.38 0.35
N ILE A 54 2.03 -1.34 1.14
CA ILE A 54 0.96 -1.30 2.14
C ILE A 54 -0.20 -0.48 1.60
N GLY A 55 -1.29 -1.15 1.23
CA GLY A 55 -2.57 -0.52 0.89
C GLY A 55 -3.25 0.01 2.14
N LEU A 56 -3.03 1.28 2.47
CA LEU A 56 -3.54 1.90 3.68
C LEU A 56 -4.90 2.55 3.40
N ARG A 57 -5.96 2.05 4.05
CA ARG A 57 -7.32 2.57 3.89
C ARG A 57 -7.46 3.94 4.57
N GLU A 58 -8.38 4.77 4.09
CA GLU A 58 -8.64 6.07 4.73
C GLU A 58 -9.05 5.91 6.19
N GLY A 59 -8.55 6.77 7.08
CA GLY A 59 -8.78 6.66 8.52
C GLY A 59 -7.92 5.60 9.23
N ALA A 60 -7.06 4.88 8.51
CA ALA A 60 -5.96 4.09 9.06
C ALA A 60 -4.67 4.92 9.07
N ILE A 61 -3.78 4.63 10.02
CA ILE A 61 -2.43 5.20 10.11
C ILE A 61 -1.44 4.09 10.43
N ILE A 62 -0.16 4.29 10.07
CA ILE A 62 0.93 3.40 10.48
C ILE A 62 1.69 4.10 11.60
N HIS A 63 1.70 3.51 12.79
CA HIS A 63 2.49 3.98 13.92
C HIS A 63 3.83 3.24 13.95
N CYS A 64 4.92 3.98 13.71
CA CYS A 64 6.29 3.47 13.72
C CYS A 64 6.95 3.74 15.08
N LYS A 65 7.47 2.70 15.73
CA LYS A 65 8.26 2.81 16.97
C LYS A 65 9.31 1.71 17.04
N ASN A 66 10.59 2.07 17.09
CA ASN A 66 11.72 1.13 17.19
C ASN A 66 11.63 0.00 16.15
N ASP A 67 11.44 0.34 14.87
CA ASP A 67 11.29 -0.59 13.74
C ASP A 67 10.07 -1.54 13.82
N SER A 68 9.16 -1.30 14.77
CA SER A 68 7.83 -1.92 14.78
C SER A 68 6.83 -0.99 14.09
N TYR A 69 6.06 -1.53 13.14
CA TYR A 69 5.06 -0.80 12.38
C TYR A 69 3.66 -1.36 12.69
N THR A 70 2.87 -0.63 13.47
CA THR A 70 1.53 -1.08 13.90
C THR A 70 0.45 -0.30 13.17
N ILE A 71 -0.58 -0.98 12.68
CA ILE A 71 -1.77 -0.34 12.10
C ILE A 71 -2.60 0.25 13.24
N LYS A 72 -2.94 1.53 13.13
CA LYS A 72 -3.83 2.24 14.06
C LYS A 72 -4.96 2.91 13.29
N GLY A 73 -5.93 3.45 14.03
CA GLY A 73 -7.08 4.14 13.45
C GLY A 73 -8.29 3.23 13.25
N LYS A 74 -9.21 3.64 12.38
CA LYS A 74 -10.54 3.02 12.29
C LYS A 74 -10.57 1.77 11.39
N TYR A 75 -9.77 1.78 10.34
CA TYR A 75 -9.77 0.74 9.31
C TYR A 75 -8.41 0.06 9.24
N GLY A 76 -8.38 -1.12 8.64
CA GLY A 76 -7.18 -1.92 8.45
C GLY A 76 -6.35 -1.50 7.24
N ALA A 77 -5.35 -2.32 6.92
CA ALA A 77 -4.52 -2.21 5.73
C ALA A 77 -4.44 -3.55 5.00
N ARG A 78 -4.09 -3.53 3.71
CA ARG A 78 -3.82 -4.74 2.93
C ARG A 78 -2.35 -4.74 2.52
N VAL A 79 -1.62 -5.79 2.87
CA VAL A 79 -0.18 -5.93 2.60
C VAL A 79 0.01 -6.71 1.31
N PHE A 80 0.79 -6.13 0.41
CA PHE A 80 1.15 -6.74 -0.86
C PHE A 80 2.64 -7.03 -0.89
N THR A 81 2.98 -8.25 -1.25
CA THR A 81 4.36 -8.71 -1.49
C THR A 81 4.40 -9.48 -2.80
N LYS A 82 5.51 -9.36 -3.53
CA LYS A 82 5.64 -9.96 -4.86
C LYS A 82 5.41 -11.47 -4.80
N ASN A 83 4.64 -11.99 -5.75
CA ASN A 83 4.32 -13.41 -5.90
C ASN A 83 3.65 -14.06 -4.67
N LYS A 84 2.99 -13.26 -3.82
CA LYS A 84 2.22 -13.76 -2.68
C LYS A 84 0.80 -13.20 -2.71
N GLU A 85 -0.12 -13.97 -2.16
CA GLU A 85 -1.48 -13.48 -1.93
C GLU A 85 -1.47 -12.32 -0.92
N PRO A 86 -2.25 -11.25 -1.15
CA PRO A 86 -2.27 -10.12 -0.23
C PRO A 86 -2.84 -10.50 1.13
N ILE A 87 -2.25 -9.95 2.20
CA ILE A 87 -2.65 -10.23 3.59
C ILE A 87 -3.47 -9.05 4.13
N GLU A 88 -4.61 -9.33 4.77
CA GLU A 88 -5.39 -8.31 5.49
C GLU A 88 -4.88 -8.12 6.91
N LEU A 89 -4.67 -6.86 7.29
CA LEU A 89 -4.31 -6.43 8.63
C LEU A 89 -5.42 -5.57 9.23
N LYS A 90 -5.78 -5.83 10.48
CA LYS A 90 -6.73 -5.07 11.28
C LYS A 90 -6.02 -3.97 12.07
N THR A 91 -6.80 -3.06 12.66
CA THR A 91 -6.29 -2.16 13.69
C THR A 91 -5.63 -2.97 14.81
N GLU A 92 -4.47 -2.50 15.29
CA GLU A 92 -3.58 -3.13 16.25
C GLU A 92 -2.68 -4.26 15.72
N ASP A 93 -2.86 -4.72 14.47
CA ASP A 93 -1.93 -5.67 13.88
C ASP A 93 -0.58 -5.00 13.57
N THR A 94 0.49 -5.78 13.67
CA THR A 94 1.85 -5.36 13.29
C THR A 94 2.14 -5.82 11.87
N ILE A 95 2.75 -4.95 11.08
CA ILE A 95 3.19 -5.28 9.72
C ILE A 95 4.46 -6.14 9.83
N GLU A 96 4.38 -7.37 9.35
CA GLU A 96 5.50 -8.30 9.21
C GLU A 96 5.87 -8.41 7.73
N LEU A 97 7.11 -8.05 7.37
CA LEU A 97 7.62 -8.00 5.99
C LEU A 97 8.85 -8.87 5.79
#